data_AF-A0A7S2NH01-F1
#
_entry.id   AF-A0A7S2NH01-F1
#
_cell.length_a   1.000
_cell.length_b   1.000
_cell.length_c   1.000
_cell.angle_alpha   90.00
_cell.angle_beta   90.00
_cell.angle_gamma   90.00
#
_symmetry.space_group_name_H-M   'P 1'
#
loop_
_entity.id
_entity.type
_entity.pdbx_description
1 polymer ?
#
loop_
_entity_poly.entity_id
_entity_poly.type
_entity_poly.pdbx_seq_one_letter_code
_entity_poly.pdbx_strand_id
1 'polypeptide(L)'
;KIVVADVVPEGSGSASTAAPRQALVLDPALKVGDTFKAPRASMAFEAPAQALCFDTSGWRDKFGNDCAWYVRKKWCPRSAGLIIVIDYEDYANSDGVDATQACCACGKPATSNPEA
;
A
#
# COMPACT_ATOMS: atom_id res chain seq x y z
N LYS A 1 52.95 3.94 9.98
CA LYS A 1 52.59 2.62 10.55
C LYS A 1 51.50 2.04 9.66
N ILE A 2 51.76 0.90 9.01
CA ILE A 2 50.77 0.05 8.35
C ILE A 2 50.42 -1.08 9.35
N VAL A 3 49.13 -1.36 9.56
CA VAL A 3 48.44 -2.63 9.90
C VAL A 3 46.93 -2.26 9.78
N VAL A 4 46.12 -2.62 8.77
CA VAL A 4 45.62 -3.90 8.21
C VAL A 4 44.86 -4.77 9.22
N ALA A 5 43.51 -4.80 9.10
CA ALA A 5 42.59 -5.90 9.46
C ALA A 5 41.15 -5.33 9.45
N ASP A 6 40.11 -5.89 8.85
CA ASP A 6 39.93 -7.05 7.98
C ASP A 6 38.63 -6.82 7.19
N VAL A 7 38.63 -7.24 5.93
CA VAL A 7 37.41 -7.56 5.19
C VAL A 7 37.08 -9.02 5.52
N VAL A 8 35.82 -9.35 5.85
CA VAL A 8 34.98 -10.31 5.11
C VAL A 8 33.66 -10.59 5.88
N PRO A 9 32.55 -10.86 5.14
CA PRO A 9 31.17 -10.87 5.61
C PRO A 9 30.56 -12.27 5.68
N GLU A 10 29.48 -12.51 6.44
CA GLU A 10 28.53 -13.64 6.25
C GLU A 10 27.18 -13.22 6.88
N GLY A 11 26.12 -12.91 6.13
CA GLY A 11 25.23 -13.83 5.42
C GLY A 11 23.93 -13.89 6.23
N SER A 12 22.72 -13.57 5.76
CA SER A 12 21.90 -14.20 4.71
C SER A 12 20.62 -13.33 4.68
N GLY A 13 20.04 -12.81 3.59
CA GLY A 13 19.85 -13.36 2.26
C GLY A 13 18.36 -13.22 1.92
N SER A 14 17.97 -12.13 1.26
CA SER A 14 16.93 -12.17 0.22
C SER A 14 17.05 -10.97 -0.69
N ALA A 15 17.37 -11.27 -1.94
CA ALA A 15 17.72 -10.35 -3.00
C ALA A 15 16.59 -9.36 -3.30
N SER A 16 16.84 -8.07 -3.05
CA SER A 16 16.25 -7.04 -3.88
C SER A 16 17.19 -6.87 -5.06
N THR A 17 16.82 -7.44 -6.21
CA THR A 17 17.39 -7.10 -7.50
C THR A 17 17.16 -5.61 -7.72
N ALA A 18 18.15 -4.80 -7.31
CA ALA A 18 18.24 -3.41 -7.69
C ALA A 18 18.27 -3.37 -9.22
N ALA A 19 17.19 -2.88 -9.80
CA ALA A 19 17.13 -2.56 -11.21
C ALA A 19 18.38 -1.73 -11.58
N PRO A 20 18.99 -1.94 -12.75
CA PRO A 20 20.05 -1.06 -13.19
C PRO A 20 19.49 0.36 -13.21
N ARG A 21 20.14 1.29 -12.50
CA ARG A 21 19.93 2.72 -12.73
C ARG A 21 20.40 3.00 -14.16
N GLN A 22 19.52 2.79 -15.12
CA GLN A 22 19.78 3.19 -16.49
C GLN A 22 19.84 4.72 -16.47
N ALA A 23 21.03 5.26 -16.73
CA ALA A 23 21.14 6.64 -17.16
C ALA A 23 20.33 6.73 -18.46
N LEU A 24 19.22 7.46 -18.44
CA LEU A 24 18.49 7.79 -19.65
C LEU A 24 19.38 8.74 -20.45
N VAL A 25 20.26 8.17 -21.27
CA VAL A 25 20.93 8.92 -22.34
C VAL A 25 19.82 9.37 -23.28
N LEU A 26 19.65 10.69 -23.39
CA LEU A 26 18.78 11.28 -24.39
C LEU A 26 19.42 11.02 -25.74
N ASP A 27 18.93 10.01 -26.47
CA ASP A 27 19.37 9.74 -27.83
C ASP A 27 19.03 10.96 -28.72
N PRO A 28 20.03 11.71 -29.24
CA PRO A 28 19.78 12.93 -30.02
C PRO A 28 19.17 12.64 -31.40
N ALA A 29 18.98 11.37 -31.76
CA ALA A 29 18.35 10.93 -32.98
C ALA A 29 16.82 10.74 -32.86
N LEU A 30 16.25 10.85 -31.67
CA LEU A 30 14.82 10.66 -31.43
C LEU A 30 14.03 11.90 -31.92
N LYS A 31 13.31 11.80 -33.04
CA LYS A 31 12.49 12.91 -33.53
C LYS A 31 11.10 12.85 -32.91
N VAL A 32 10.55 14.02 -32.59
CA VAL A 32 9.15 14.12 -32.18
C VAL A 32 8.29 13.71 -33.38
N GLY A 33 7.61 12.57 -33.28
CA GLY A 33 6.81 11.98 -34.36
C GLY A 33 7.22 10.59 -34.83
N ASP A 34 8.30 10.01 -34.31
CA ASP A 34 8.66 8.62 -34.62
C ASP A 34 7.69 7.64 -33.93
N THR A 35 7.00 6.84 -34.73
CA THR A 35 6.10 5.79 -34.25
C THR A 35 6.95 4.64 -33.69
N PHE A 36 7.15 4.60 -32.38
CA PHE A 36 7.80 3.48 -31.72
C PHE A 36 6.93 2.22 -31.88
N LYS A 37 7.30 1.37 -32.83
CA LYS A 37 6.72 0.04 -32.97
C LYS A 37 7.22 -0.81 -31.81
N ALA A 38 6.48 -0.78 -30.70
CA ALA A 38 6.75 -1.61 -29.55
C ALA A 38 6.92 -3.07 -30.01
N PRO A 39 7.95 -3.80 -29.57
CA PRO A 39 7.96 -5.23 -29.74
C PRO A 39 6.72 -5.77 -29.00
N ARG A 40 5.86 -6.48 -29.71
CA ARG A 40 4.75 -7.24 -29.11
C ARG A 40 5.35 -8.47 -28.42
N ALA A 41 6.15 -8.23 -27.40
CA ALA A 41 6.56 -9.25 -26.45
C ALA A 41 5.42 -9.38 -25.44
N SER A 42 4.67 -10.47 -25.57
CA SER A 42 3.86 -11.01 -24.48
C SER A 42 4.81 -11.40 -23.34
N MET A 43 5.15 -10.43 -22.49
CA MET A 43 5.61 -10.67 -21.14
C MET A 43 4.60 -9.98 -20.23
N ALA A 44 3.63 -10.76 -19.77
CA ALA A 44 2.78 -10.36 -18.66
C ALA A 44 3.70 -10.22 -17.43
N PHE A 45 4.20 -9.01 -17.21
CA PHE A 45 4.68 -8.63 -15.89
C PHE A 45 3.41 -8.52 -15.05
N GLU A 46 3.07 -9.60 -14.35
CA GLU A 46 1.96 -9.62 -13.42
C GLU A 46 2.36 -8.73 -12.24
N ALA A 47 2.11 -7.43 -12.40
CA ALA A 47 2.19 -6.49 -11.30
C ALA A 47 1.31 -7.05 -10.19
N PRO A 48 1.81 -7.15 -8.94
CA PRO A 48 1.01 -7.68 -7.85
C PRO A 48 -0.30 -6.89 -7.83
N ALA A 49 -1.42 -7.60 -7.91
CA ALA A 49 -2.73 -6.98 -7.82
C ALA A 49 -2.75 -6.16 -6.52
N GLN A 50 -2.69 -4.84 -6.64
CA GLN A 50 -2.65 -3.96 -5.48
C GLN A 50 -3.96 -4.18 -4.74
N ALA A 51 -3.89 -4.76 -3.55
CA ALA A 51 -5.08 -4.98 -2.74
C ALA A 51 -5.67 -3.61 -2.38
N LEU A 52 -6.85 -3.31 -2.94
CA LEU A 52 -7.56 -2.07 -2.67
C LEU A 52 -8.43 -2.23 -1.42
N CYS A 53 -8.44 -1.21 -0.59
CA CYS A 53 -9.32 -1.13 0.56
C CYS A 53 -10.38 -0.07 0.29
N PHE A 54 -11.64 -0.46 0.43
CA PHE A 54 -12.77 0.45 0.41
C PHE A 54 -13.53 0.37 1.73
N ASP A 55 -13.95 1.53 2.23
CA ASP A 55 -14.87 1.63 3.36
C ASP A 55 -16.18 0.92 3.01
N THR A 56 -16.79 0.25 3.98
CA THR A 56 -18.08 -0.40 3.80
C THR A 56 -19.16 0.65 3.54
N SER A 57 -19.71 0.64 2.32
CA SER A 57 -20.76 1.58 1.92
C SER A 57 -21.97 1.47 2.86
N GLY A 58 -22.43 2.62 3.36
CA GLY A 58 -23.60 2.70 4.25
C GLY A 58 -23.34 2.27 5.70
N TRP A 59 -22.15 1.79 6.05
CA TRP A 59 -21.84 1.46 7.44
C TRP A 59 -21.86 2.71 8.33
N ARG A 60 -22.48 2.56 9.49
CA ARG A 60 -22.43 3.52 10.60
C ARG A 60 -22.40 2.76 11.92
N ASP A 61 -21.72 3.34 12.89
CA ASP A 61 -21.69 2.88 14.28
C ASP A 61 -23.09 2.98 14.94
N LYS A 62 -23.24 2.48 16.17
CA LYS A 62 -24.54 2.55 16.89
C LYS A 62 -25.05 3.97 17.17
N PHE A 63 -24.22 4.99 16.99
CA PHE A 63 -24.55 6.40 17.18
C PHE A 63 -24.73 7.14 15.83
N GLY A 64 -24.61 6.46 14.69
CA GLY A 64 -24.75 7.06 13.36
C GLY A 64 -23.47 7.67 12.78
N ASN A 65 -22.29 7.38 13.33
CA ASN A 65 -21.02 7.89 12.82
C ASN A 65 -20.46 6.97 11.72
N ASP A 66 -19.96 7.56 10.64
CA ASP A 66 -19.30 6.85 9.53
C ASP A 66 -17.78 6.86 9.64
N CYS A 67 -17.10 6.15 8.74
CA CYS A 67 -15.65 6.11 8.64
C CYS A 67 -14.99 7.50 8.56
N ALA A 68 -15.62 8.46 7.87
CA ALA A 68 -15.10 9.82 7.79
C ALA A 68 -15.11 10.52 9.16
N TRP A 69 -16.11 10.25 10.00
CA TRP A 69 -16.15 10.75 11.38
C TRP A 69 -15.00 10.20 12.22
N TYR A 70 -14.74 8.89 12.15
CA TYR A 70 -13.64 8.26 12.89
C TYR A 70 -12.26 8.82 12.50
N VAL A 71 -12.06 9.08 11.20
CA VAL A 71 -10.82 9.72 10.70
C VAL A 71 -10.71 11.17 11.19
N ARG A 72 -11.81 11.94 11.21
CA ARG A 72 -11.80 13.32 11.76
C ARG A 72 -11.47 13.34 13.25
N LYS A 73 -11.96 12.37 14.01
CA LYS A 73 -11.70 12.23 15.44
C LYS A 73 -10.33 11.65 15.77
N LYS A 74 -9.56 11.22 14.76
CA LYS A 74 -8.24 10.60 14.93
C LYS A 74 -8.29 9.29 15.70
N TRP A 75 -9.39 8.55 15.54
CA TRP A 75 -9.58 7.28 16.22
C TRP A 75 -8.97 6.14 15.41
N CYS A 76 -8.98 6.23 14.07
CA CYS A 76 -8.33 5.24 13.22
C CYS A 76 -6.78 5.38 13.23
N PRO A 77 -5.99 4.29 13.25
CA PRO A 77 -4.52 4.35 13.30
C PRO A 77 -3.85 5.00 12.09
N ARG A 78 -4.48 4.93 10.90
CA ARG A 78 -3.97 5.60 9.69
C ARG A 78 -4.56 7.00 9.49
N SER A 79 -5.13 7.60 10.53
CA SER A 79 -5.50 9.02 10.51
C SER A 79 -4.25 9.88 10.61
N ALA A 80 -4.22 11.04 9.95
CA ALA A 80 -3.10 11.97 10.10
C ALA A 80 -3.10 12.62 11.50
N GLY A 81 -1.96 12.64 12.19
CA GLY A 81 -1.77 13.33 13.48
C GLY A 81 -1.73 12.39 14.69
N LEU A 82 -1.95 12.94 15.90
CA LEU A 82 -1.99 12.16 17.13
C LEU A 82 -3.24 11.26 17.14
N ILE A 83 -3.04 9.96 17.36
CA ILE A 83 -4.11 8.97 17.42
C ILE A 83 -4.66 8.88 18.85
N ILE A 84 -5.98 8.83 18.95
CA ILE A 84 -6.69 8.53 20.20
C ILE A 84 -7.06 7.05 20.17
N VAL A 85 -6.58 6.30 21.16
CA VAL A 85 -6.92 4.87 21.30
C VAL A 85 -8.29 4.76 21.94
N ILE A 86 -9.13 3.91 21.36
CA ILE A 86 -10.49 3.62 21.81
C ILE A 86 -10.77 2.11 21.65
N ASP A 87 -11.75 1.62 22.40
CA ASP A 87 -12.31 0.27 22.22
C ASP A 87 -13.39 0.32 21.14
N TYR A 88 -13.13 -0.28 19.98
CA TYR A 88 -14.03 -0.19 18.83
C TYR A 88 -15.34 -0.98 19.00
N GLU A 89 -15.30 -2.08 19.74
CA GLU A 89 -16.44 -2.94 20.02
C GLU A 89 -17.57 -2.18 20.73
N ASP A 90 -17.21 -1.20 21.58
CA ASP A 90 -18.16 -0.31 22.25
C ASP A 90 -18.98 0.54 21.27
N TYR A 91 -18.57 0.65 20.02
CA TYR A 91 -19.27 1.45 19.00
C TYR A 91 -19.83 0.57 17.87
N ALA A 92 -19.68 -0.76 17.94
CA ALA A 92 -20.20 -1.66 16.92
C ALA A 92 -21.68 -1.39 16.59
N ASN A 93 -22.05 -1.52 15.32
CA ASN A 93 -23.41 -1.32 14.87
C ASN A 93 -24.35 -2.44 15.34
N SER A 94 -25.63 -2.42 14.94
CA SER A 94 -26.60 -3.48 15.29
C SER A 94 -26.21 -4.87 14.79
N ASP A 95 -25.35 -4.95 13.78
CA ASP A 95 -24.85 -6.21 13.20
C ASP A 95 -23.54 -6.68 13.88
N GLY A 96 -23.08 -5.96 14.91
CA GLY A 96 -21.82 -6.23 15.60
C GLY A 96 -20.58 -5.82 14.81
N VAL A 97 -20.73 -5.00 13.77
CA VAL A 97 -19.62 -4.53 12.93
C VAL A 97 -19.07 -3.21 13.44
N ASP A 98 -17.79 -3.17 13.77
CA ASP A 98 -17.08 -1.98 14.22
C ASP A 98 -16.21 -1.33 13.11
N ALA A 99 -15.56 -0.20 13.44
CA ALA A 99 -14.78 0.58 12.48
C ALA A 99 -13.51 -0.16 11.98
N THR A 100 -12.95 -1.11 12.73
CA THR A 100 -11.80 -1.91 12.28
C THR A 100 -12.19 -2.88 11.16
N GLN A 101 -13.46 -3.27 11.10
CA GLN A 101 -14.00 -4.17 10.09
C GLN A 101 -14.65 -3.42 8.93
N ALA A 102 -15.17 -2.21 9.18
CA ALA A 102 -15.87 -1.42 8.18
C ALA A 102 -15.00 -0.37 7.49
N CYS A 103 -14.00 0.17 8.19
CA CYS A 103 -13.23 1.29 7.68
C CYS A 103 -11.81 0.86 7.33
N CYS A 104 -11.41 1.19 6.10
CA CYS A 104 -10.01 1.47 5.80
C CYS A 104 -9.56 2.59 6.74
N ALA A 105 -8.34 3.07 6.73
CA ALA A 105 -7.82 3.88 7.83
C ALA A 105 -7.81 3.22 9.25
N CYS A 106 -8.90 2.60 9.71
CA CYS A 106 -9.02 1.95 11.02
C CYS A 106 -8.41 0.54 11.05
N GLY A 107 -8.38 -0.16 9.92
CA GLY A 107 -7.74 -1.49 9.91
C GLY A 107 -8.35 -2.49 8.97
N LYS A 108 -9.48 -2.17 8.31
CA LYS A 108 -10.16 -3.10 7.41
C LYS A 108 -9.17 -3.69 6.42
N PRO A 109 -9.11 -5.02 6.30
CA PRO A 109 -8.25 -5.68 5.33
C PRO A 109 -8.66 -5.27 3.91
N ALA A 110 -7.65 -5.03 3.08
CA ALA A 110 -7.88 -4.82 1.66
C ALA A 110 -8.34 -6.15 1.04
N THR A 111 -9.41 -6.11 0.23
CA THR A 111 -9.88 -7.28 -0.50
C THR A 111 -9.24 -7.27 -1.88
N SER A 112 -8.27 -8.14 -2.12
CA SER A 112 -7.91 -8.53 -3.49
C SER A 112 -9.03 -9.44 -4.00
N ASN A 113 -9.84 -8.94 -4.94
CA ASN A 113 -10.88 -9.65 -5.71
C ASN A 113 -11.56 -10.89 -5.06
N PRO A 114 -12.84 -10.83 -4.67
CA PRO A 114 -13.59 -11.98 -4.19
C PRO A 114 -14.15 -12.80 -5.35
N GLU A 115 -13.33 -13.61 -6.03
CA GLU A 115 -13.82 -14.79 -6.76
C GLU A 115 -12.65 -15.76 -7.02
N ALA A 116 -12.62 -16.84 -6.25
CA ALA A 116 -11.87 -18.08 -6.52
C ALA A 116 -12.69 -19.24 -5.96
#